data_AF-A0A392N2C4-F1
#
_entry.id   AF-A0A392N2C4-F1
#
_cell.length_a   1.000
_cell.length_b   1.000
_cell.length_c   1.000
_cell.angle_alpha   90.00
_cell.angle_beta   90.00
_cell.angle_gamma   90.00
#
_symmetry.space_group_name_H-M   'P 1'
#
loop_
_entity.id
_entity.type
_entity.pdbx_description
1 polymer ?
#
loop_
_entity_poly.entity_id
_entity_poly.type
_entity_poly.pdbx_seq_one_letter_code
_entity_poly.pdbx_strand_id
1 'polypeptide(L)'
;TQRTQIRQTYYDLYQEDLIKRLESELSGDFERAMYRWILEPAEREALLANIALKNANMNYHVIVEISCVSTPDELFAVRRAYHNRYKRCMEEDVATNTTGHLRQAMSSFKYGGSEVNARLAQHEADILHEAIKNMNHNHEEVIRILTTRSKTQLVATFNRYRDDHGIAITKVQQGISPFLCCP
;
A
#
# COMPACT_ATOMS: atom_id res chain seq x y z
N THR A 1 -1.64 -23.46 -7.94
CA THR A 1 -0.70 -24.13 -7.00
C THR A 1 -1.40 -25.34 -6.37
N GLN A 2 -0.71 -26.18 -5.59
CA GLN A 2 -1.34 -27.31 -4.87
C GLN A 2 -2.54 -26.85 -4.01
N ARG A 3 -2.42 -25.68 -3.37
CA ARG A 3 -3.50 -25.07 -2.57
C ARG A 3 -4.75 -24.76 -3.40
N THR A 4 -4.55 -24.25 -4.62
CA THR A 4 -5.66 -24.02 -5.56
C THR A 4 -6.37 -25.32 -5.94
N GLN A 5 -5.61 -26.41 -6.15
CA GLN A 5 -6.17 -27.72 -6.44
C GLN A 5 -6.98 -28.25 -5.26
N ILE A 6 -6.47 -28.12 -4.03
CA ILE A 6 -7.19 -28.51 -2.81
C ILE A 6 -8.50 -27.70 -2.68
N ARG A 7 -8.47 -26.39 -2.93
CA ARG A 7 -9.68 -25.54 -2.92
C ARG A 7 -10.70 -26.01 -3.95
N GLN A 8 -10.26 -26.34 -5.17
CA GLN A 8 -11.15 -26.81 -6.22
C GLN A 8 -11.75 -28.17 -5.87
N THR A 9 -10.93 -29.13 -5.45
CA THR A 9 -11.41 -30.46 -5.06
C THR A 9 -12.36 -30.40 -3.86
N TYR A 10 -12.10 -29.53 -2.88
CA TYR A 10 -13.01 -29.33 -1.76
C TYR A 10 -14.38 -28.79 -2.24
N TYR A 11 -14.37 -27.81 -3.14
CA TYR A 11 -15.60 -27.29 -3.74
C TYR A 11 -16.35 -28.37 -4.52
N ASP A 12 -15.66 -29.18 -5.31
CA ASP A 12 -16.28 -30.24 -6.11
C ASP A 12 -16.95 -31.31 -5.22
N LEU A 13 -16.30 -31.66 -4.10
CA LEU A 13 -16.78 -32.69 -3.16
C LEU A 13 -17.92 -32.21 -2.26
N TYR A 14 -17.83 -30.99 -1.73
CA TYR A 14 -18.72 -30.49 -0.68
C TYR A 14 -19.65 -29.36 -1.15
N GLN A 15 -19.45 -28.83 -2.35
CA GLN A 15 -20.18 -27.67 -2.88
C GLN A 15 -20.08 -26.42 -1.98
N GLU A 16 -19.01 -26.34 -1.20
CA GLU A 16 -18.73 -25.27 -0.25
C GLU A 16 -17.39 -24.61 -0.52
N ASP A 17 -17.28 -23.31 -0.20
CA ASP A 17 -16.01 -22.59 -0.29
C ASP A 17 -15.14 -22.92 0.93
N LEU A 18 -14.00 -23.57 0.68
CA LEU A 18 -13.04 -23.97 1.71
C LEU A 18 -12.59 -22.80 2.59
N ILE A 19 -12.39 -21.60 2.00
CA ILE A 19 -11.96 -20.44 2.78
C ILE A 19 -13.06 -20.06 3.74
N LYS A 20 -14.29 -19.86 3.26
CA LYS A 20 -15.44 -19.50 4.11
C LYS A 20 -15.64 -20.48 5.26
N ARG A 21 -15.44 -21.78 5.00
CA ARG A 21 -15.51 -22.80 6.05
C ARG A 21 -14.42 -22.59 7.11
N LEU A 22 -13.19 -22.34 6.70
CA LEU A 22 -12.09 -22.03 7.61
C LEU A 22 -12.32 -20.72 8.38
N GLU A 23 -12.90 -19.69 7.75
CA GLU A 23 -13.27 -18.43 8.45
C GLU A 23 -14.29 -18.70 9.58
N SER A 24 -15.17 -19.69 9.40
CA SER A 24 -16.18 -20.05 10.42
C SER A 24 -15.65 -20.89 11.58
N GLU A 25 -14.52 -21.59 11.37
CA GLU A 25 -13.97 -22.55 12.33
C GLU A 25 -12.73 -22.03 13.06
N LEU A 26 -12.00 -21.10 12.45
CA LEU A 26 -10.77 -20.54 13.01
C LEU A 26 -11.02 -19.14 13.57
N SER A 27 -10.22 -18.76 14.56
CA SER A 27 -10.26 -17.40 15.11
C SER A 27 -8.86 -16.93 15.53
N GLY A 28 -8.72 -15.62 15.72
CA GLY A 28 -7.51 -15.01 16.24
C GLY A 28 -6.32 -15.11 15.30
N ASP A 29 -5.12 -15.30 15.85
CA ASP A 29 -3.88 -15.28 15.05
C ASP A 29 -3.74 -16.49 14.11
N PHE A 30 -4.36 -17.62 14.45
CA PHE A 30 -4.32 -18.80 13.60
C PHE A 30 -5.15 -18.61 12.32
N GLU A 31 -6.32 -17.96 12.43
CA GLU A 31 -7.13 -17.55 11.28
C GLU A 31 -6.33 -16.61 10.35
N ARG A 32 -5.62 -15.64 10.94
CA ARG A 32 -4.76 -14.70 10.20
C ARG A 32 -3.60 -15.41 9.49
N ALA A 33 -2.98 -16.39 10.13
CA ALA A 33 -1.93 -17.20 9.53
C ALA A 33 -2.46 -18.06 8.37
N MET A 34 -3.65 -18.63 8.54
CA MET A 34 -4.33 -19.41 7.50
C MET A 34 -4.60 -18.55 6.26
N TYR A 35 -5.13 -17.33 6.39
CA TYR A 35 -5.32 -16.44 5.23
C TYR A 35 -4.02 -16.15 4.50
N ARG A 36 -2.92 -15.92 5.24
CA ARG A 36 -1.60 -15.70 4.64
C ARG A 36 -1.10 -16.92 3.87
N TRP A 37 -1.51 -18.11 4.29
CA TRP A 37 -1.09 -19.37 3.69
C TRP A 37 -2.00 -19.85 2.56
N ILE A 38 -3.32 -19.70 2.62
CA ILE A 38 -4.23 -20.32 1.63
C ILE A 38 -4.52 -19.40 0.43
N LEU A 39 -4.50 -18.09 0.63
CA LEU A 39 -4.87 -17.12 -0.39
C LEU A 39 -3.73 -16.90 -1.39
N GLU A 40 -4.10 -16.71 -2.65
CA GLU A 40 -3.16 -16.20 -3.64
C GLU A 40 -2.79 -14.74 -3.30
N PRO A 41 -1.61 -14.24 -3.69
CA PRO A 41 -1.09 -12.95 -3.24
C PRO A 41 -2.10 -11.80 -3.36
N ALA A 42 -2.75 -11.67 -4.53
CA ALA A 42 -3.74 -10.61 -4.77
C ALA A 42 -5.00 -10.74 -3.89
N GLU A 43 -5.48 -11.96 -3.63
CA GLU A 43 -6.63 -12.19 -2.75
C GLU A 43 -6.29 -11.87 -1.30
N ARG A 44 -5.06 -12.18 -0.89
CA ARG A 44 -4.55 -11.89 0.46
C ARG A 44 -4.48 -10.39 0.72
N GLU A 45 -3.88 -9.63 -0.19
CA GLU A 45 -3.81 -8.17 -0.03
C GLU A 45 -5.21 -7.54 -0.04
N ALA A 46 -6.13 -8.04 -0.89
CA ALA A 46 -7.52 -7.58 -0.91
C ALA A 46 -8.25 -7.83 0.42
N LEU A 47 -8.03 -8.99 1.04
CA LEU A 47 -8.57 -9.30 2.36
C LEU A 47 -8.02 -8.36 3.43
N LEU A 48 -6.69 -8.17 3.46
CA LEU A 48 -6.02 -7.29 4.42
C LEU A 48 -6.51 -5.84 4.28
N ALA A 49 -6.69 -5.36 3.05
CA ALA A 49 -7.28 -4.06 2.78
C ALA A 49 -8.69 -3.93 3.34
N ASN A 50 -9.57 -4.91 3.10
CA ASN A 50 -10.94 -4.87 3.62
C ASN A 50 -10.97 -4.90 5.16
N ILE A 51 -10.10 -5.69 5.79
CA ILE A 51 -9.96 -5.71 7.26
C ILE A 51 -9.49 -4.33 7.75
N ALA A 52 -8.49 -3.72 7.10
CA ALA A 52 -7.99 -2.41 7.47
C ALA A 52 -9.06 -1.30 7.35
N LEU A 53 -9.90 -1.37 6.32
CA LEU A 53 -10.97 -0.39 6.04
C LEU A 53 -12.19 -0.57 6.96
N LYS A 54 -12.47 -1.80 7.43
CA LYS A 54 -13.60 -2.07 8.35
C LYS A 54 -13.30 -1.76 9.82
N ASN A 55 -12.04 -1.77 10.21
CA ASN A 55 -11.67 -1.54 11.61
C ASN A 55 -11.87 -0.07 12.00
N ALA A 56 -12.56 0.18 13.11
CA ALA A 56 -12.86 1.53 13.62
C ALA A 56 -11.60 2.36 13.93
N ASN A 57 -10.49 1.70 14.28
CA ASN A 57 -9.20 2.35 14.51
C ASN A 57 -8.39 2.61 13.22
N MET A 58 -8.95 2.23 12.05
CA MET A 58 -8.41 2.48 10.71
C MET A 58 -6.90 2.25 10.61
N ASN A 59 -6.51 1.00 10.32
CA ASN A 59 -5.10 0.62 10.14
C ASN A 59 -4.57 1.11 8.79
N TYR A 60 -4.46 2.43 8.62
CA TYR A 60 -4.05 3.08 7.37
C TYR A 60 -2.68 2.62 6.89
N HIS A 61 -1.80 2.16 7.79
CA HIS A 61 -0.48 1.61 7.45
C HIS A 61 -0.58 0.44 6.45
N VAL A 62 -1.59 -0.43 6.58
CA VAL A 62 -1.78 -1.56 5.66
C VAL A 62 -2.12 -1.06 4.25
N ILE A 63 -2.98 -0.04 4.15
CA ILE A 63 -3.34 0.55 2.86
C ILE A 63 -2.15 1.26 2.23
N VAL A 64 -1.36 1.98 3.03
CA VAL A 64 -0.10 2.61 2.59
C VAL A 64 0.88 1.56 2.09
N GLU A 65 1.09 0.48 2.85
CA GLU A 65 2.01 -0.60 2.49
C GLU A 65 1.61 -1.23 1.15
N ILE A 66 0.34 -1.61 1.00
CA ILE A 66 -0.19 -2.16 -0.26
C ILE A 66 0.00 -1.17 -1.41
N SER A 67 -0.29 0.12 -1.21
CA SER A 67 -0.11 1.17 -2.24
C SER A 67 1.35 1.34 -2.62
N CYS A 68 2.25 1.28 -1.64
CA CYS A 68 3.61 1.73 -1.79
C CYS A 68 4.56 0.63 -2.30
N VAL A 69 4.36 -0.60 -1.83
CA VAL A 69 5.23 -1.75 -2.11
C VAL A 69 4.88 -2.38 -3.46
N SER A 70 3.60 -2.50 -3.77
CA SER A 70 3.08 -3.17 -4.96
C SER A 70 3.52 -2.49 -6.26
N THR A 71 3.79 -3.30 -7.27
CA THR A 71 3.89 -2.82 -8.66
C THR A 71 2.50 -2.43 -9.20
N PRO A 72 2.41 -1.64 -10.28
CA PRO A 72 1.11 -1.28 -10.87
C PRO A 72 0.26 -2.50 -11.25
N ASP A 73 0.89 -3.54 -11.81
CA ASP A 73 0.21 -4.77 -12.21
C ASP A 73 -0.30 -5.58 -11.00
N GLU A 74 0.51 -5.69 -9.95
CA GLU A 74 0.09 -6.32 -8.70
C GLU A 74 -1.06 -5.54 -8.05
N LEU A 75 -0.96 -4.21 -7.96
CA LEU A 75 -2.02 -3.38 -7.39
C LEU A 75 -3.33 -3.51 -8.19
N PHE A 76 -3.24 -3.60 -9.51
CA PHE A 76 -4.40 -3.88 -10.36
C PHE A 76 -5.00 -5.27 -10.08
N ALA A 77 -4.17 -6.29 -9.91
CA ALA A 77 -4.62 -7.63 -9.53
C ALA A 77 -5.32 -7.63 -8.16
N VAL A 78 -4.80 -6.86 -7.18
CA VAL A 78 -5.42 -6.67 -5.86
C VAL A 78 -6.79 -6.03 -5.97
N ARG A 79 -6.92 -4.93 -6.71
CA ARG A 79 -8.21 -4.25 -6.93
C ARG A 79 -9.25 -5.18 -7.58
N ARG A 80 -8.82 -5.96 -8.58
CA ARG A 80 -9.68 -6.97 -9.21
C ARG A 80 -10.09 -8.08 -8.23
N ALA A 81 -9.17 -8.57 -7.40
CA ALA A 81 -9.48 -9.56 -6.37
C ALA A 81 -10.46 -9.01 -5.32
N TYR A 82 -10.27 -7.75 -4.90
CA TYR A 82 -11.16 -7.04 -3.98
C TYR A 82 -12.57 -6.93 -4.55
N HIS A 83 -12.69 -6.46 -5.80
CA HIS A 83 -13.98 -6.35 -6.47
C HIS A 83 -14.66 -7.72 -6.62
N ASN A 84 -13.92 -8.75 -7.00
CA ASN A 84 -14.47 -10.09 -7.14
C ASN A 84 -15.01 -10.66 -5.82
N ARG A 85 -14.31 -10.43 -4.71
CA ARG A 85 -14.67 -10.96 -3.38
C ARG A 85 -15.78 -10.17 -2.70
N TYR A 86 -15.69 -8.83 -2.71
CA TYR A 86 -16.57 -7.96 -1.95
C TYR A 86 -17.66 -7.26 -2.77
N LYS A 87 -17.60 -7.37 -4.10
CA LYS A 87 -18.52 -6.67 -5.04
C LYS A 87 -18.54 -5.15 -4.83
N ARG A 88 -17.41 -4.59 -4.37
CA ARG A 88 -17.20 -3.16 -4.11
C ARG A 88 -15.89 -2.70 -4.76
N CYS A 89 -15.77 -1.41 -5.00
CA CYS A 89 -14.54 -0.80 -5.49
C CYS A 89 -13.61 -0.51 -4.30
N MET A 90 -12.37 -1.00 -4.35
CA MET A 90 -11.39 -0.75 -3.29
C MET A 90 -11.11 0.75 -3.14
N GLU A 91 -11.02 1.47 -4.26
CA GLU A 91 -10.76 2.90 -4.31
C GLU A 91 -11.90 3.72 -3.70
N GLU A 92 -13.16 3.31 -3.89
CA GLU A 92 -14.33 3.94 -3.27
C GLU A 92 -14.38 3.68 -1.77
N ASP A 93 -14.11 2.44 -1.35
CA ASP A 93 -14.03 2.09 0.07
C ASP A 93 -12.86 2.85 0.75
N VAL A 94 -11.73 3.04 0.08
CA VAL A 94 -10.65 3.90 0.59
C VAL A 94 -11.08 5.37 0.64
N ALA A 95 -11.74 5.89 -0.40
CA ALA A 95 -12.15 7.29 -0.45
C ALA A 95 -13.19 7.65 0.62
N THR A 96 -14.04 6.70 1.01
CA THR A 96 -15.06 6.89 2.05
C THR A 96 -14.49 6.75 3.47
N ASN A 97 -13.47 5.91 3.66
CA ASN A 97 -12.88 5.63 4.97
C ASN A 97 -11.58 6.40 5.24
N THR A 98 -11.04 7.17 4.29
CA THR A 98 -9.77 7.89 4.45
C THR A 98 -9.88 9.36 4.05
N THR A 99 -9.03 10.20 4.64
CA THR A 99 -8.84 11.59 4.22
C THR A 99 -7.93 11.68 3.00
N GLY A 100 -8.10 12.73 2.19
CA GLY A 100 -7.77 12.79 0.75
C GLY A 100 -6.36 12.40 0.29
N HIS A 101 -5.39 12.34 1.19
CA HIS A 101 -4.00 11.97 0.91
C HIS A 101 -3.80 10.47 0.63
N LEU A 102 -4.51 9.60 1.35
CA LEU A 102 -4.42 8.14 1.15
C LEU A 102 -5.12 7.71 -0.13
N ARG A 103 -6.20 8.40 -0.49
CA ARG A 103 -6.87 8.22 -1.78
C ARG A 103 -5.91 8.44 -2.95
N GLN A 104 -5.06 9.46 -2.86
CA GLN A 104 -4.07 9.77 -3.89
C GLN A 104 -2.97 8.71 -4.00
N ALA A 105 -2.53 8.15 -2.87
CA ALA A 105 -1.58 7.04 -2.86
C ALA A 105 -2.14 5.77 -3.50
N MET A 106 -3.42 5.48 -3.27
CA MET A 106 -4.09 4.31 -3.85
C MET A 106 -4.40 4.49 -5.34
N SER A 107 -4.65 5.71 -5.83
CA SER A 107 -5.04 5.96 -7.22
C SER A 107 -3.86 6.27 -8.15
N SER A 108 -2.72 6.71 -7.60
CA SER A 108 -1.56 7.13 -8.38
C SER A 108 -0.90 5.92 -9.07
N PHE A 109 -0.72 6.08 -10.38
CA PHE A 109 0.06 5.14 -11.17
C PHE A 109 1.55 5.42 -10.94
N LYS A 110 2.26 4.44 -10.35
CA LYS A 110 3.71 4.54 -10.19
C LYS A 110 4.38 4.28 -11.53
N TYR A 111 5.11 5.26 -12.04
CA TYR A 111 5.94 5.05 -13.22
C TYR A 111 6.99 3.98 -12.92
N GLY A 112 6.99 2.88 -13.68
CA GLY A 112 7.89 1.74 -13.47
C GLY A 112 9.27 1.87 -14.15
N GLY A 113 9.52 2.98 -14.85
CA GLY A 113 10.78 3.17 -15.58
C GLY A 113 11.97 3.41 -14.65
N SER A 114 13.14 2.96 -15.09
CA SER A 114 14.42 3.14 -14.39
C SER A 114 15.07 4.50 -14.66
N GLU A 115 14.49 5.33 -15.52
CA GLU A 115 15.03 6.64 -15.87
C GLU A 115 15.06 7.57 -14.65
N VAL A 116 16.21 8.19 -14.43
CA VAL A 116 16.42 9.14 -13.34
C VAL A 116 16.70 10.51 -13.93
N ASN A 117 15.88 11.50 -13.55
CA ASN A 117 16.11 12.88 -13.90
C ASN A 117 16.81 13.58 -12.71
N ALA A 118 18.12 13.81 -12.86
CA ALA A 118 18.95 14.40 -11.80
C ALA A 118 18.53 15.83 -11.43
N ARG A 119 18.08 16.65 -12.41
CA ARG A 119 17.60 18.01 -12.14
C ARG A 119 16.30 18.00 -11.36
N LEU A 120 15.40 17.08 -11.70
CA LEU A 120 14.14 16.88 -10.98
C LEU A 120 14.41 16.35 -9.56
N ALA A 121 15.34 15.40 -9.41
CA ALA A 121 15.71 14.85 -8.10
C ALA A 121 16.23 15.95 -7.15
N GLN A 122 17.03 16.89 -7.68
CA GLN A 122 17.49 18.05 -6.93
C GLN A 122 16.31 18.93 -6.49
N HIS A 123 15.45 19.32 -7.43
CA HIS A 123 14.32 20.19 -7.15
C HIS A 123 13.34 19.57 -6.15
N GLU A 124 13.08 18.27 -6.26
CA GLU A 124 12.21 17.54 -5.34
C GLU A 124 12.83 17.38 -3.94
N ALA A 125 14.16 17.29 -3.83
CA ALA A 125 14.84 17.31 -2.54
C ALA A 125 14.63 18.65 -1.81
N ASP A 126 14.76 19.77 -2.53
CA ASP A 126 14.51 21.11 -1.99
C ASP A 126 13.05 21.27 -1.52
N ILE A 127 12.09 20.79 -2.32
CA ILE A 127 10.65 20.79 -1.97
C ILE A 127 10.41 19.99 -0.69
N LEU A 128 11.01 18.79 -0.58
CA LEU A 128 10.88 17.97 0.63
C LEU A 128 11.47 18.69 1.84
N HIS A 129 12.61 19.37 1.70
CA HIS A 129 13.23 20.12 2.80
C HIS A 129 12.35 21.26 3.29
N GLU A 130 11.82 22.07 2.38
CA GLU A 130 10.94 23.18 2.73
C GLU A 130 9.62 22.70 3.34
N ALA A 131 9.04 21.60 2.83
CA ALA A 131 7.82 21.02 3.40
C ALA A 131 8.05 20.50 4.84
N ILE A 132 9.22 19.93 5.11
CA ILE A 132 9.61 19.42 6.43
C ILE A 132 9.88 20.58 7.40
N LYS A 133 10.61 21.60 6.95
CA LYS A 133 11.00 22.76 7.76
C LYS A 133 9.80 23.63 8.15
N ASN A 134 8.85 23.81 7.23
CA ASN A 134 7.72 24.72 7.43
C ASN A 134 6.48 24.03 8.05
N MET A 135 6.63 22.79 8.54
CA MET A 135 5.66 21.96 9.29
C MET A 135 4.19 22.42 9.17
N ASN A 136 3.62 22.49 7.95
CA ASN A 136 2.17 22.62 7.66
C ASN A 136 1.84 23.08 6.22
N HIS A 137 2.81 23.50 5.40
CA HIS A 137 2.54 23.92 4.03
C HIS A 137 3.23 22.94 3.07
N ASN A 138 2.47 22.36 2.12
CA ASN A 138 2.91 21.45 1.04
C ASN A 138 2.89 19.93 1.31
N HIS A 139 2.02 19.43 2.19
CA HIS A 139 1.82 17.97 2.34
C HIS A 139 1.42 17.31 1.01
N GLU A 140 0.65 18.01 0.17
CA GLU A 140 0.26 17.53 -1.16
C GLU A 140 1.46 17.27 -2.07
N GLU A 141 2.48 18.12 -2.06
CA GLU A 141 3.68 17.92 -2.87
C GLU A 141 4.52 16.75 -2.36
N VAL A 142 4.65 16.59 -1.03
CA VAL A 142 5.31 15.42 -0.43
C VAL A 142 4.61 14.14 -0.87
N ILE A 143 3.29 14.10 -0.77
CA ILE A 143 2.49 12.95 -1.19
C ILE A 143 2.63 12.72 -2.68
N ARG A 144 2.53 13.76 -3.51
CA ARG A 144 2.69 13.67 -4.96
C ARG A 144 4.04 13.04 -5.31
N ILE A 145 5.14 13.49 -4.70
CA ILE A 145 6.48 12.94 -4.92
C ILE A 145 6.51 11.47 -4.53
N LEU A 146 6.10 11.12 -3.29
CA LEU A 146 6.16 9.75 -2.77
C LEU A 146 5.27 8.75 -3.53
N THR A 147 4.15 9.22 -4.09
CA THR A 147 3.13 8.36 -4.68
C THR A 147 3.23 8.23 -6.20
N THR A 148 3.77 9.23 -6.90
CA THR A 148 3.84 9.23 -8.38
C THR A 148 5.21 8.84 -8.94
N ARG A 149 6.29 9.00 -8.17
CA ARG A 149 7.65 8.75 -8.66
C ARG A 149 8.02 7.28 -8.66
N SER A 150 8.89 6.90 -9.60
CA SER A 150 9.48 5.57 -9.65
C SER A 150 10.38 5.35 -8.42
N LYS A 151 10.59 4.08 -8.05
CA LYS A 151 11.48 3.73 -6.94
C LYS A 151 12.90 4.27 -7.18
N THR A 152 13.40 4.20 -8.41
CA THR A 152 14.74 4.70 -8.78
C THR A 152 14.84 6.22 -8.64
N GLN A 153 13.82 6.96 -9.09
CA GLN A 153 13.78 8.41 -8.95
C GLN A 153 13.69 8.83 -7.48
N LEU A 154 12.87 8.17 -6.67
CA LEU A 154 12.77 8.46 -5.22
C LEU A 154 14.10 8.26 -4.50
N VAL A 155 14.81 7.17 -4.80
CA VAL A 155 16.15 6.93 -4.24
C VAL A 155 17.12 8.05 -4.63
N ALA A 156 17.08 8.52 -5.89
CA ALA A 156 17.91 9.64 -6.33
C ALA A 156 17.56 10.95 -5.58
N THR A 157 16.26 11.25 -5.42
CA THR A 157 15.78 12.40 -4.65
C THR A 157 16.23 12.34 -3.19
N PHE A 158 16.11 11.18 -2.53
CA PHE A 158 16.55 11.01 -1.14
C PHE A 158 18.07 11.07 -0.96
N ASN A 159 18.83 10.58 -1.94
CA ASN A 159 20.28 10.75 -1.94
C ASN A 159 20.67 12.22 -2.04
N ARG A 160 20.05 12.98 -2.95
CA ARG A 160 20.25 14.44 -3.06
C ARG A 160 19.91 15.17 -1.76
N TYR A 161 18.74 14.87 -1.19
CA TYR A 161 18.33 15.41 0.10
C TYR A 161 19.39 15.20 1.20
N ARG A 162 19.94 13.98 1.30
CA ARG A 162 20.98 13.66 2.29
C ARG A 162 22.27 14.42 2.00
N ASP A 163 22.68 14.50 0.74
CA ASP A 163 23.92 15.14 0.34
C ASP A 163 23.88 16.65 0.61
N ASP A 164 22.73 17.29 0.40
CA ASP A 164 22.57 18.75 0.56
C ASP A 164 22.25 19.19 2.00
N HIS A 165 21.50 18.38 2.76
CA HIS A 165 21.02 18.75 4.09
C HIS A 165 21.69 17.97 5.24
N GLY A 166 22.55 17.00 4.93
CA GLY A 166 23.32 16.22 5.93
C GLY A 166 22.47 15.31 6.83
N ILE A 167 21.16 15.25 6.63
CA ILE A 167 20.22 14.45 7.42
C ILE A 167 19.44 13.54 6.46
N ALA A 168 19.33 12.26 6.81
CA ALA A 168 18.45 11.35 6.07
C ALA A 168 16.98 11.75 6.30
N ILE A 169 16.16 11.76 5.25
CA ILE A 169 14.74 12.11 5.35
C ILE A 169 13.99 11.27 6.40
N THR A 170 14.41 10.03 6.62
CA THR A 170 13.85 9.12 7.65
C THR A 170 14.16 9.57 9.08
N LYS A 171 15.23 10.33 9.31
CA LYS A 171 15.61 10.85 10.64
C LYS A 171 14.89 12.15 11.02
N VAL A 172 14.21 12.82 10.09
CA VAL A 172 13.50 14.08 10.37
C VAL A 172 12.10 13.84 10.98
N GLN A 173 11.78 12.58 11.31
CA GLN A 173 10.47 12.11 11.81
C GLN A 173 10.00 12.64 13.17
N GLN A 174 10.66 13.64 13.80
CA GLN A 174 10.14 14.21 15.05
C GLN A 174 8.91 15.14 14.88
N GLY A 175 8.36 15.28 13.67
CA GLY A 175 7.14 16.07 13.44
C GLY A 175 6.24 15.61 12.29
N ILE A 176 6.54 14.50 11.61
CA ILE A 176 5.74 14.03 10.47
C ILE A 176 5.21 12.63 10.79
N SER A 177 3.89 12.56 10.94
CA SER A 177 3.03 11.38 11.08
C SER A 177 3.50 10.15 10.26
N PRO A 178 3.10 8.91 10.65
CA PRO A 178 3.82 7.64 10.47
C PRO A 178 4.00 7.09 9.04
N PHE A 179 3.91 7.93 8.00
CA PHE A 179 3.92 7.55 6.59
C PHE A 179 5.26 7.05 6.03
N LEU A 180 6.35 7.07 6.81
CA LEU A 180 7.71 6.75 6.35
C LEU A 180 8.32 5.51 7.01
N CYS A 181 7.57 4.75 7.81
CA CYS A 181 8.04 3.49 8.37
C CYS A 181 7.40 2.29 7.64
N CYS A 182 7.94 1.94 6.48
CA CYS A 182 7.97 0.53 6.08
C CYS A 182 9.44 0.14 5.85
N PRO A 183 9.88 -1.02 6.39
CA PRO A 183 11.25 -1.53 6.25
C PRO A 183 11.62 -1.90 4.82
#